data_AF-A0A1G7DZF2-F1
#
_entry.id   AF-A0A1G7DZF2-F1
#
_cell.length_a   1.000
_cell.length_b   1.000
_cell.length_c   1.000
_cell.angle_alpha   90.00
_cell.angle_beta   90.00
_cell.angle_gamma   90.00
#
_symmetry.space_group_name_H-M   'P 1'
#
loop_
_entity.id
_entity.type
_entity.pdbx_description
1 polymer ?
#
loop_
_entity_poly.entity_id
_entity_poly.type
_entity_poly.pdbx_seq_one_letter_code
_entity_poly.pdbx_strand_id
1 'polypeptide(L)' 'MAGVEGKFSAHSLRAGFMTEAGRQNMSLPETMAMTGHHSVATVMGYFRAESALGSKVSRMLDEP' A
#
# COMPACT_ATOMS: atom_id res chain seq x y z
N MET A 1 1.95 3.37 21.57
CA MET A 1 2.21 3.59 20.13
C MET A 1 3.36 2.68 19.72
N ALA A 2 3.36 2.13 18.51
CA ALA A 2 4.22 1.00 18.08
C ALA A 2 5.74 1.30 17.96
N GLY A 3 6.29 2.22 18.75
CA GLY A 3 7.74 2.49 18.79
C GLY A 3 8.35 3.13 17.54
N VAL A 4 7.53 3.58 16.58
CA VAL A 4 7.99 4.17 15.31
C VAL A 4 8.38 5.63 15.52
N GLU A 5 9.65 5.96 15.28
CA GLU A 5 10.19 7.32 15.35
C GLU A 5 9.75 8.16 14.13
N GLY A 6 9.18 9.35 14.36
CA GLY A 6 8.77 10.28 13.30
C GLY A 6 7.43 10.98 13.56
N LYS A 7 7.13 12.02 12.75
CA LYS A 7 5.85 12.74 12.80
C LYS A 7 4.85 12.08 11.86
N PHE A 8 4.24 10.99 12.30
CA PHE A 8 3.17 10.33 11.53
C PHE A 8 1.79 10.80 12.00
N SER A 9 0.95 11.19 11.06
CA SER A 9 -0.48 11.39 11.31
C SER A 9 -1.23 10.06 11.21
N ALA A 10 -2.44 10.00 11.78
CA ALA A 10 -3.32 8.85 11.59
C ALA A 10 -3.58 8.57 10.09
N HIS A 11 -3.62 9.62 9.26
CA HIS A 11 -3.79 9.49 7.83
C HIS A 11 -2.58 8.82 7.16
N SER A 12 -1.35 9.23 7.50
CA SER A 12 -0.14 8.62 6.93
C SER A 12 0.04 7.17 7.35
N LEU A 13 -0.34 6.81 8.58
CA LEU A 13 -0.31 5.41 9.03
C LEU A 13 -1.30 4.53 8.25
N ARG A 14 -2.50 5.04 7.97
CA ARG A 14 -3.49 4.32 7.16
C ARG A 14 -3.01 4.15 5.72
N ALA A 15 -2.44 5.21 5.12
CA ALA A 15 -1.87 5.15 3.78
C ALA A 15 -0.73 4.11 3.71
N GLY A 16 0.18 4.11 4.68
CA GLY A 16 1.26 3.13 4.77
C GLY A 16 0.74 1.69 4.92
N PHE A 17 -0.28 1.47 5.74
CA PHE A 17 -0.94 0.17 5.86
C PHE A 17 -1.51 -0.32 4.53
N MET A 18 -2.21 0.54 3.79
CA MET A 18 -2.82 0.16 2.49
C MET A 18 -1.76 -0.19 1.43
N THR A 19 -0.67 0.58 1.37
CA THR A 19 0.46 0.26 0.49
C THR A 19 1.08 -1.08 0.86
N GLU A 20 1.30 -1.32 2.15
CA GLU A 20 1.94 -2.54 2.63
C GLU A 20 1.05 -3.79 2.43
N ALA A 21 -0.26 -3.65 2.61
CA ALA A 21 -1.22 -4.72 2.31
C ALA A 21 -1.18 -5.12 0.82
N GLY A 22 -1.07 -4.13 -0.08
CA GLY A 22 -0.86 -4.37 -1.51
C GLY A 22 0.44 -5.14 -1.79
N ARG A 23 1.55 -4.71 -1.18
CA ARG A 23 2.87 -5.36 -1.30
C ARG A 23 2.87 -6.80 -0.81
N GLN A 24 2.12 -7.09 0.26
CA GLN A 24 1.98 -8.44 0.82
C GLN A 24 0.96 -9.30 0.06
N ASN A 25 0.38 -8.80 -1.05
CA ASN A 25 -0.66 -9.48 -1.82
C ASN A 25 -1.87 -9.90 -0.96
N MET A 26 -2.22 -9.09 0.04
CA MET A 26 -3.38 -9.33 0.87
C MET A 26 -4.66 -9.22 0.04
N SER A 27 -5.71 -9.95 0.44
CA SER A 27 -6.96 -9.90 -0.30
C SER A 27 -7.61 -8.51 -0.21
N LEU A 28 -8.19 -8.06 -1.32
CA LEU A 28 -8.86 -6.75 -1.39
C LEU A 28 -10.03 -6.65 -0.38
N PRO A 29 -10.91 -7.66 -0.22
CA PRO A 29 -12.00 -7.59 0.76
C PRO A 29 -11.50 -7.50 2.21
N GLU A 30 -10.45 -8.25 2.55
CA GLU A 30 -9.85 -8.24 3.89
C GLU A 30 -9.18 -6.89 4.20
N THR A 31 -8.45 -6.34 3.23
CA THR A 31 -7.83 -5.01 3.36
C THR A 31 -8.90 -3.93 3.56
N MET A 32 -10.00 -4.00 2.81
CA MET A 32 -11.13 -3.09 2.98
C MET A 32 -11.76 -3.22 4.38
N ALA A 33 -11.96 -4.45 4.86
CA ALA A 33 -12.52 -4.72 6.18
C ALA A 33 -11.63 -4.17 7.32
N MET A 34 -10.31 -4.38 7.26
CA MET A 34 -9.38 -3.89 8.28
C MET A 34 -9.24 -2.36 8.29
N THR A 35 -9.40 -1.72 7.13
CA THR A 35 -9.20 -0.26 6.99
C THR A 35 -10.50 0.55 7.02
N GLY A 36 -11.66 -0.12 7.00
CA GLY A 36 -12.98 0.52 6.98
C GLY A 36 -13.31 1.21 5.65
N HIS A 37 -12.67 0.84 4.54
CA HIS A 37 -12.97 1.43 3.23
C HIS A 37 -14.18 0.76 2.59
N HIS A 38 -15.08 1.59 2.07
CA HIS A 38 -16.24 1.14 1.27
C HIS A 38 -16.01 1.29 -0.25
N SER A 39 -14.97 2.04 -0.65
CA SER A 39 -14.64 2.28 -2.05
C SER A 39 -13.51 1.37 -2.49
N VAL A 40 -13.84 0.42 -3.38
CA VAL A 40 -12.87 -0.43 -4.08
C VAL A 40 -11.84 0.41 -4.83
N ALA A 41 -12.29 1.48 -5.51
CA ALA A 41 -11.41 2.36 -6.29
C ALA A 41 -10.32 3.00 -5.43
N THR A 42 -10.66 3.41 -4.20
CA THR A 42 -9.71 4.01 -3.27
C THR A 42 -8.62 3.00 -2.88
N VAL A 43 -8.99 1.76 -2.54
CA VAL A 43 -8.01 0.74 -2.15
C VAL A 43 -7.17 0.27 -3.34
N MET A 44 -7.78 0.08 -4.51
CA MET A 44 -7.08 -0.30 -5.74
C MET A 44 -6.05 0.73 -6.20
N GLY A 45 -6.22 2.02 -5.87
CA GLY A 45 -5.22 3.05 -6.14
C GLY A 45 -3.88 2.74 -5.47
N TYR A 46 -3.89 2.30 -4.21
CA TYR A 46 -2.68 1.93 -3.47
C TYR A 46 -2.03 0.66 -4.03
N PHE A 47 -2.84 -0.36 -4.37
CA PHE A 47 -2.35 -1.62 -4.92
C PHE A 47 -1.66 -1.43 -6.27
N ARG A 48 -2.26 -0.63 -7.17
CA ARG A 48 -1.67 -0.34 -8.48
C ARG A 48 -0.37 0.44 -8.39
N ALA A 49 -0.29 1.42 -7.48
CA ALA A 49 0.92 2.19 -7.27
C ALA A 49 2.08 1.29 -6.81
N GLU A 50 1.80 0.33 -5.92
CA GLU A 50 2.77 -0.70 -5.52
C GLU A 50 3.16 -1.60 -6.70
N SER A 51 2.19 -2.15 -7.44
CA SER A 51 2.47 -3.08 -8.53
C SER A 51 3.32 -2.46 -9.64
N ALA A 52 3.16 -1.14 -9.88
CA ALA A 52 4.00 -0.40 -10.81
C ALA A 52 5.46 -0.36 -10.35
N LEU A 53 5.71 -0.13 -9.05
CA LEU A 53 7.06 -0.13 -8.46
C LEU A 53 7.69 -1.54 -8.45
N GLY A 54 6.89 -2.58 -8.17
CA GLY A 54 7.34 -3.97 -8.14
C GLY A 54 7.56 -4.63 -9.51
N SER A 55 7.12 -4.01 -10.60
CA SER A 55 7.17 -4.61 -11.94
C SER A 55 8.59 -4.88 -12.44
N LYS A 56 8.76 -5.81 -13.39
CA LYS A 56 10.05 -6.00 -14.06
C LYS A 56 10.45 -4.76 -14.87
N VAL A 57 9.46 -4.06 -15.44
CA VAL A 57 9.67 -2.88 -16.29
C VAL A 57 10.25 -1.71 -15.50
N SER A 58 9.82 -1.51 -14.25
CA SER A 58 10.34 -0.42 -13.40
C SER A 58 11.83 -0.58 -13.06
N ARG A 59 12.36 -1.81 -13.11
CA ARG A 59 13.78 -2.12 -12.87
C ARG A 59 14.63 -2.23 -14.13
N MET A 60 14.07 -2.00 -15.32
CA MET A 60 14.81 -2.15 -16.58
C MET A 60 15.99 -1.18 -16.74
N LEU A 61 16.01 -0.07 -16.00
CA LEU A 61 17.10 0.90 -16.00
C LEU A 61 18.10 0.68 -14.85
N ASP A 62 17.79 -0.24 -13.94
CA ASP A 62 18.64 -0.57 -12.79
C ASP A 62 19.64 -1.69 -13.14
N GLU A 63 19.47 -2.38 -14.27
CA GLU A 63 20.41 -3.38 -14.79
C GLU A 63 21.39 -2.74 -15.82
N PRO A 64 22.72 -2.90 -15.68
CA PRO A 64 23.67 -2.61 -16.75
C PRO A 64 23.63 -3.65 -17.88
#